data_AF-S3N0W0-F1
#
_entry.id   AF-S3N0W0-F1
#
_cell.length_a   1.000
_cell.length_b   1.000
_cell.length_c   1.000
_cell.angle_alpha   90.00
_cell.angle_beta   90.00
_cell.angle_gamma   90.00
#
_symmetry.space_group_name_H-M   'P 1'
#
loop_
_entity.id
_entity.type
_entity.pdbx_description
1 polymer ?
#
loop_
_entity_poly.entity_id
_entity_poly.type
_entity_poly.pdbx_seq_one_letter_code
_entity_poly.pdbx_strand_id
1 'polypeptide(L)'
;MRQDTTLKLMQTGENVFLTGSAGAGKTYTLNQYINYLKARKVTVAITASTGIAATHMNGMTIHTWAGIGIKDALSDDDLKRMKERKYLKEHLENAQVLVIDEISMLHAKQLNLVNQVLKYFKESDEAFGGIQVIAAGDFFQLPPVGKNDEKNRDKFCFMSNAWVEAKFRVCYLTEQHRQDDSALNDILNAIRAQTIQPQHLKALNQTNQQDIGETFTRLYTHNMDVDNINYQHLNAIEGEAHQFVAVNDGNDKLIETLKSSVRAPEELSLKKHAKVMFVKNNFDMGYINGSLGEVIGFEDDDTHGILPKVKLTDGTELVVEPETWSVDNDAGKTLASLQQIPLRLAWAITIHKSQGMTLEAAEINLSHTFEKGQGYVALSRLKSIQGLRLLGFNDQALELDSLAIKADRRFQELSEEAEQHFAGADLSKQHQAFIRHCGGTLNATEIERNEKKLARSAKQNYATATLDETKALFESGYEIQDIAVERGLTPATIINHLARLHREQGLDISVASPGEEVIEQVRKIYKRLSKRQSPENFSEDGKIKLRPIVEATSPRMGYDQVRLALLFVE
;
A
#
# COMPACT_ATOMS: atom_id res chain seq x y z
N MET A 1 -25.81 -12.37 -5.27
CA MET A 1 -26.19 -11.27 -4.36
C MET A 1 -25.86 -9.89 -4.96
N ARG A 2 -26.81 -8.95 -4.88
CA ARG A 2 -26.61 -7.54 -5.29
C ARG A 2 -25.83 -6.74 -4.24
N GLN A 3 -25.10 -5.72 -4.67
CA GLN A 3 -24.28 -4.88 -3.79
C GLN A 3 -25.10 -4.23 -2.65
N ASP A 4 -26.32 -3.75 -2.93
CA ASP A 4 -27.20 -3.16 -1.93
C ASP A 4 -27.61 -4.14 -0.82
N THR A 5 -27.80 -5.42 -1.17
CA THR A 5 -28.17 -6.46 -0.20
C THR A 5 -26.97 -6.80 0.67
N THR A 6 -25.79 -6.90 0.07
CA THR A 6 -24.52 -7.07 0.79
C THR A 6 -24.27 -5.93 1.77
N LEU A 7 -24.47 -4.66 1.37
CA LEU A 7 -24.31 -3.52 2.27
C LEU A 7 -25.22 -3.59 3.49
N LYS A 8 -26.49 -3.94 3.30
CA LYS A 8 -27.42 -4.12 4.42
C LYS A 8 -26.95 -5.22 5.37
N LEU A 9 -26.45 -6.33 4.83
CA LEU A 9 -25.92 -7.42 5.66
C LEU A 9 -24.67 -6.98 6.44
N MET A 10 -23.75 -6.25 5.80
CA MET A 10 -22.57 -5.71 6.50
C MET A 10 -22.96 -4.75 7.63
N GLN A 11 -24.03 -3.97 7.47
CA GLN A 11 -24.52 -3.03 8.47
C GLN A 11 -25.10 -3.69 9.73
N THR A 12 -25.36 -5.00 9.75
CA THR A 12 -25.87 -5.71 10.95
C THR A 12 -24.81 -5.95 12.01
N GLY A 13 -23.53 -5.79 11.68
CA GLY A 13 -22.40 -6.13 12.57
C GLY A 13 -21.90 -7.57 12.43
N GLU A 14 -22.50 -8.38 11.54
CA GLU A 14 -22.05 -9.74 11.26
C GLU A 14 -20.69 -9.74 10.55
N ASN A 15 -19.89 -10.79 10.77
CA ASN A 15 -18.66 -11.01 10.00
C ASN A 15 -19.04 -11.38 8.56
N VAL A 16 -18.44 -10.72 7.57
CA VAL A 16 -18.78 -10.93 6.16
C VAL A 16 -17.54 -11.32 5.35
N PHE A 17 -17.69 -12.35 4.53
CA PHE A 17 -16.77 -12.63 3.43
C PHE A 17 -17.40 -12.21 2.11
N LEU A 18 -16.86 -11.14 1.52
CA LEU A 18 -17.28 -10.59 0.24
C LEU A 18 -16.44 -11.18 -0.89
N THR A 19 -17.10 -11.92 -1.78
CA THR A 19 -16.43 -12.54 -2.93
C THR A 19 -17.20 -12.34 -4.23
N GLY A 20 -16.65 -12.83 -5.32
CA GLY A 20 -17.16 -12.65 -6.67
C GLY A 20 -16.02 -12.51 -7.68
N SER A 21 -16.36 -12.58 -8.96
CA SER A 21 -15.38 -12.47 -10.05
C SER A 21 -14.61 -11.14 -10.01
N ALA A 22 -13.49 -11.09 -10.73
CA ALA A 22 -12.79 -9.84 -10.94
C ALA A 22 -13.72 -8.81 -11.58
N GLY A 23 -13.75 -7.58 -11.07
CA GLY A 23 -14.65 -6.55 -11.59
C GLY A 23 -16.09 -6.57 -11.06
N ALA A 24 -16.45 -7.48 -10.15
CA ALA A 24 -17.78 -7.54 -9.53
C ALA A 24 -18.11 -6.36 -8.56
N GLY A 25 -17.19 -5.41 -8.39
CA GLY A 25 -17.38 -4.24 -7.52
C GLY A 25 -17.08 -4.46 -6.04
N LYS A 26 -16.35 -5.52 -5.65
CA LYS A 26 -15.97 -5.80 -4.24
C LYS A 26 -15.41 -4.58 -3.51
N THR A 27 -14.32 -3.99 -4.02
CA THR A 27 -13.66 -2.82 -3.44
C THR A 27 -14.59 -1.59 -3.41
N TYR A 28 -15.49 -1.46 -4.39
CA TYR A 28 -16.49 -0.38 -4.41
C TYR A 28 -17.49 -0.54 -3.25
N THR A 29 -18.04 -1.74 -3.07
CA THR A 29 -18.93 -2.07 -1.94
C THR A 29 -18.23 -1.88 -0.59
N LEU A 30 -16.96 -2.27 -0.45
CA LEU A 30 -16.18 -2.01 0.76
C LEU A 30 -16.06 -0.51 1.05
N ASN A 31 -15.73 0.29 0.05
CA ASN A 31 -15.57 1.74 0.21
C ASN A 31 -16.89 2.42 0.61
N GLN A 32 -18.02 1.98 0.05
CA GLN A 32 -19.35 2.45 0.49
C GLN A 32 -19.60 2.14 1.97
N TYR A 33 -19.27 0.92 2.42
CA TYR A 33 -19.43 0.55 3.83
C TYR A 33 -18.48 1.31 4.76
N ILE A 34 -17.21 1.49 4.37
CA ILE A 34 -16.23 2.28 5.11
C ILE A 34 -16.72 3.72 5.29
N ASN A 35 -17.24 4.34 4.22
CA ASN A 35 -17.78 5.70 4.29
C ASN A 35 -19.01 5.76 5.19
N TYR A 36 -19.89 4.77 5.13
CA TYR A 36 -21.05 4.63 6.02
C TYR A 36 -20.64 4.60 7.51
N LEU A 37 -19.58 3.84 7.85
CA LEU A 37 -19.04 3.74 9.21
C LEU A 37 -18.34 5.03 9.66
N LYS A 38 -17.50 5.62 8.81
CA LYS A 38 -16.80 6.89 9.08
C LYS A 38 -17.78 8.04 9.32
N ALA A 39 -18.85 8.14 8.54
CA ALA A 39 -19.90 9.12 8.74
C ALA A 39 -20.58 9.00 10.12
N ARG A 40 -20.60 7.79 10.67
CA ARG A 40 -21.13 7.45 11.99
C ARG A 40 -20.07 7.41 13.10
N LYS A 41 -18.84 7.86 12.82
CA LYS A 41 -17.71 7.87 13.77
C LYS A 41 -17.36 6.50 14.36
N VAL A 42 -17.65 5.41 13.64
CA VAL A 42 -17.19 4.08 14.02
C VAL A 42 -15.72 3.92 13.59
N THR A 43 -14.87 3.45 14.50
CA THR A 43 -13.45 3.22 14.24
C THR A 43 -13.24 1.99 13.37
N VAL A 44 -12.73 2.19 12.15
CA VAL A 44 -12.49 1.13 11.16
C VAL A 44 -11.01 0.99 10.87
N ALA A 45 -10.49 -0.22 11.01
CA ALA A 45 -9.18 -0.61 10.51
C ALA A 45 -9.29 -1.05 9.05
N ILE A 46 -8.67 -0.30 8.14
CA ILE A 46 -8.66 -0.60 6.71
C ILE A 46 -7.35 -1.28 6.36
N THR A 47 -7.41 -2.56 6.01
CA THR A 47 -6.24 -3.37 5.72
C THR A 47 -6.35 -4.13 4.42
N ALA A 48 -5.21 -4.56 3.89
CA ALA A 48 -5.15 -5.55 2.81
C ALA A 48 -3.96 -6.50 3.01
N SER A 49 -3.94 -7.58 2.22
CA SER A 49 -2.85 -8.57 2.23
C SER A 49 -1.53 -8.04 1.66
N THR A 50 -1.56 -7.03 0.79
CA THR A 50 -0.36 -6.44 0.17
C THR A 50 -0.38 -4.92 0.24
N GLY A 51 0.81 -4.30 0.16
CA GLY A 51 0.95 -2.85 0.19
C GLY A 51 0.19 -2.14 -0.95
N ILE A 52 0.23 -2.69 -2.17
CA ILE A 52 -0.45 -2.12 -3.35
C ILE A 52 -1.96 -2.07 -3.11
N ALA A 53 -2.55 -3.20 -2.71
CA ALA A 53 -3.99 -3.31 -2.43
C ALA A 53 -4.42 -2.42 -1.24
N ALA A 54 -3.60 -2.39 -0.18
CA ALA A 54 -3.89 -1.58 1.00
C ALA A 54 -4.00 -0.10 0.63
N THR A 55 -3.13 0.39 -0.25
CA THR A 55 -3.16 1.78 -0.60
C THR A 55 -4.32 2.18 -1.50
N HIS A 56 -4.81 1.29 -2.36
CA HIS A 56 -6.04 1.55 -3.12
C HIS A 56 -7.26 1.84 -2.23
N MET A 57 -7.21 1.44 -0.96
CA MET A 57 -8.27 1.70 0.03
C MET A 57 -7.90 2.74 1.08
N ASN A 58 -6.77 3.45 0.92
CA ASN A 58 -6.20 4.34 1.95
C ASN A 58 -6.02 3.64 3.30
N GLY A 59 -5.51 2.41 3.26
CA GLY A 59 -5.20 1.57 4.42
C GLY A 59 -3.72 1.17 4.48
N MET A 60 -3.43 0.20 5.34
CA MET A 60 -2.09 -0.39 5.48
C MET A 60 -2.13 -1.92 5.34
N THR A 61 -0.97 -2.58 5.33
CA THR A 61 -0.98 -4.05 5.33
C THR A 61 -1.48 -4.57 6.67
N ILE A 62 -2.21 -5.69 6.64
CA ILE A 62 -2.73 -6.31 7.87
C ILE A 62 -1.61 -6.71 8.84
N HIS A 63 -0.43 -7.06 8.33
CA HIS A 63 0.74 -7.39 9.13
C HIS A 63 1.27 -6.18 9.92
N THR A 64 1.36 -5.03 9.26
CA THR A 64 1.75 -3.76 9.88
C THR A 64 0.73 -3.35 10.93
N TRP A 65 -0.56 -3.40 10.57
CA TRP A 65 -1.65 -3.02 11.46
C TRP A 65 -1.69 -3.90 12.72
N ALA A 66 -1.62 -5.22 12.57
CA ALA A 66 -1.66 -6.13 13.71
C ALA A 66 -0.33 -6.19 14.51
N GLY A 67 0.73 -5.55 14.03
CA GLY A 67 2.05 -5.56 14.69
C GLY A 67 2.77 -6.92 14.67
N ILE A 68 2.32 -7.87 13.84
CA ILE A 68 2.87 -9.24 13.80
C ILE A 68 4.17 -9.36 12.99
N GLY A 69 4.47 -8.38 12.14
CA GLY A 69 5.64 -8.39 11.26
C GLY A 69 5.63 -9.61 10.32
N ILE A 70 6.80 -10.24 10.17
CA ILE A 70 7.00 -11.45 9.32
C ILE A 70 7.01 -12.75 10.13
N LYS A 71 6.50 -12.74 11.37
CA LYS A 71 6.50 -13.91 12.25
C LYS A 71 5.48 -14.96 11.79
N ASP A 72 5.86 -16.24 11.89
CA ASP A 72 4.98 -17.39 11.63
C ASP A 72 4.24 -17.88 12.90
N ALA A 73 4.68 -17.42 14.08
CA ALA A 73 4.11 -17.79 15.38
C ALA A 73 4.31 -16.66 16.41
N LEU A 74 3.44 -16.59 17.42
CA LEU A 74 3.55 -15.67 18.56
C LEU A 74 3.42 -16.44 19.88
N SER A 75 4.34 -16.19 20.81
CA SER A 75 4.26 -16.65 22.19
C SER A 75 3.51 -15.65 23.08
N ASP A 76 3.12 -16.06 24.29
CA ASP A 76 2.49 -15.15 25.26
C ASP A 76 3.39 -13.98 25.64
N ASP A 77 4.71 -14.18 25.66
CA ASP A 77 5.66 -13.11 25.94
C ASP A 77 5.79 -12.13 24.77
N ASP A 78 5.64 -12.59 23.52
CA ASP A 78 5.51 -11.69 22.36
C ASP A 78 4.27 -10.81 22.51
N LEU A 79 3.13 -11.40 22.87
CA LEU A 79 1.86 -10.67 23.04
C LEU A 79 1.93 -9.63 24.16
N LYS A 80 2.56 -9.96 25.30
CA LYS A 80 2.80 -9.00 26.39
C LYS A 80 3.62 -7.80 25.91
N ARG A 81 4.76 -8.06 25.26
CA ARG A 81 5.63 -7.01 24.71
C ARG A 81 4.92 -6.17 23.65
N MET A 82 4.06 -6.79 22.84
CA MET A 82 3.23 -6.06 21.88
C MET A 82 2.24 -5.13 22.61
N LYS A 83 1.58 -5.58 23.69
CA LYS A 83 0.60 -4.79 24.45
C LYS A 83 1.23 -3.66 25.28
N GLU A 84 2.54 -3.74 25.57
CA GLU A 84 3.31 -2.64 26.16
C GLU A 84 3.51 -1.44 25.21
N ARG A 85 3.38 -1.66 23.89
CA ARG A 85 3.47 -0.58 22.89
C ARG A 85 2.18 0.23 22.89
N LYS A 86 2.21 1.41 23.51
CA LYS A 86 1.03 2.28 23.72
C LYS A 86 0.16 2.47 22.47
N TYR A 87 0.74 2.86 21.34
CA TYR A 87 0.00 3.05 20.08
C TYR A 87 -0.66 1.75 19.59
N LEU A 88 0.09 0.63 19.61
CA LEU A 88 -0.43 -0.68 19.18
C LEU A 88 -1.62 -1.10 20.03
N LYS A 89 -1.48 -0.92 21.34
CA LYS A 89 -2.56 -1.14 22.31
C LYS A 89 -3.78 -0.28 22.01
N GLU A 90 -3.62 1.03 21.97
CA GLU A 90 -4.73 1.96 21.78
C GLU A 90 -5.46 1.71 20.46
N HIS A 91 -4.76 1.53 19.33
CA HIS A 91 -5.45 1.35 18.06
C HIS A 91 -6.14 0.00 17.93
N LEU A 92 -5.56 -1.10 18.45
CA LEU A 92 -6.20 -2.42 18.42
C LEU A 92 -7.39 -2.44 19.39
N GLU A 93 -7.26 -1.88 20.60
CA GLU A 93 -8.35 -1.79 21.58
C GLU A 93 -9.49 -0.88 21.09
N ASN A 94 -9.21 0.17 20.32
CA ASN A 94 -10.23 1.07 19.78
C ASN A 94 -10.92 0.56 18.52
N ALA A 95 -10.28 -0.32 17.74
CA ALA A 95 -10.84 -0.82 16.48
C ALA A 95 -12.17 -1.56 16.70
N GLN A 96 -13.21 -1.18 15.95
CA GLN A 96 -14.54 -1.81 16.04
C GLN A 96 -14.85 -2.69 14.82
N VAL A 97 -14.23 -2.37 13.68
CA VAL A 97 -14.37 -3.09 12.42
C VAL A 97 -13.00 -3.26 11.79
N LEU A 98 -12.68 -4.47 11.34
CA LEU A 98 -11.50 -4.80 10.55
C LEU A 98 -11.91 -5.16 9.12
N VAL A 99 -11.47 -4.36 8.16
CA VAL A 99 -11.61 -4.65 6.72
C VAL A 99 -10.31 -5.26 6.21
N ILE A 100 -10.39 -6.36 5.46
CA ILE A 100 -9.26 -7.07 4.86
C ILE A 100 -9.53 -7.28 3.37
N ASP A 101 -8.94 -6.46 2.49
CA ASP A 101 -9.01 -6.67 1.04
C ASP A 101 -7.91 -7.60 0.51
N GLU A 102 -8.15 -8.18 -0.66
CA GLU A 102 -7.31 -9.20 -1.30
C GLU A 102 -6.95 -10.36 -0.33
N ILE A 103 -7.94 -10.86 0.43
CA ILE A 103 -7.79 -11.95 1.41
C ILE A 103 -7.21 -13.24 0.79
N SER A 104 -7.32 -13.41 -0.53
CA SER A 104 -6.79 -14.54 -1.30
C SER A 104 -5.29 -14.75 -1.14
N MET A 105 -4.53 -13.66 -0.97
CA MET A 105 -3.08 -13.70 -0.74
C MET A 105 -2.70 -13.80 0.74
N LEU A 106 -3.66 -13.75 1.68
CA LEU A 106 -3.36 -13.86 3.10
C LEU A 106 -3.21 -15.32 3.53
N HIS A 107 -2.11 -15.64 4.21
CA HIS A 107 -1.84 -17.00 4.64
C HIS A 107 -2.73 -17.41 5.84
N ALA A 108 -3.11 -18.68 5.94
CA ALA A 108 -3.91 -19.23 7.05
C ALA A 108 -3.29 -18.95 8.42
N LYS A 109 -1.98 -19.21 8.56
CA LYS A 109 -1.19 -18.85 9.75
C LYS A 109 -1.32 -17.37 10.13
N GLN A 110 -1.24 -16.46 9.15
CA GLN A 110 -1.33 -15.03 9.40
C GLN A 110 -2.73 -14.63 9.89
N LEU A 111 -3.79 -15.19 9.30
CA LEU A 111 -5.16 -14.94 9.79
C LEU A 111 -5.35 -15.45 11.23
N ASN A 112 -4.77 -16.61 11.56
CA ASN A 112 -4.76 -17.13 12.94
C ASN A 112 -4.01 -16.21 13.91
N LEU A 113 -2.86 -15.67 13.51
CA LEU A 113 -2.10 -14.73 14.35
C LEU A 113 -2.86 -13.44 14.60
N VAL A 114 -3.51 -12.88 13.58
CA VAL A 114 -4.36 -11.69 13.74
C VAL A 114 -5.50 -11.95 14.71
N ASN A 115 -6.17 -13.12 14.60
CA ASN A 115 -7.19 -13.54 15.56
C ASN A 115 -6.63 -13.64 16.99
N GLN A 116 -5.49 -14.30 17.17
CA GLN A 116 -4.81 -14.45 18.47
C GLN A 116 -4.45 -13.10 19.10
N VAL A 117 -3.88 -12.18 18.31
CA VAL A 117 -3.54 -10.82 18.75
C VAL A 117 -4.80 -10.09 19.20
N LEU A 118 -5.86 -10.08 18.40
CA LEU A 118 -7.06 -9.32 18.75
C LEU A 118 -7.77 -9.89 19.98
N LYS A 119 -7.84 -11.22 20.14
CA LYS A 119 -8.35 -11.84 21.38
C LYS A 119 -7.58 -11.38 22.61
N TYR A 120 -6.26 -11.34 22.52
CA TYR A 120 -5.39 -10.90 23.62
C TYR A 120 -5.56 -9.41 23.96
N PHE A 121 -5.61 -8.55 22.94
CA PHE A 121 -5.75 -7.10 23.14
C PHE A 121 -7.14 -6.72 23.62
N LYS A 122 -8.20 -7.35 23.08
CA LYS A 122 -9.59 -7.12 23.46
C LYS A 122 -10.03 -7.82 24.74
N GLU A 123 -9.18 -8.70 25.28
CA GLU A 123 -9.48 -9.52 26.46
C GLU A 123 -10.79 -10.31 26.28
N SER A 124 -10.98 -10.87 25.09
CA SER A 124 -12.18 -11.59 24.68
C SER A 124 -11.80 -12.85 23.91
N ASP A 125 -12.44 -13.97 24.26
CA ASP A 125 -12.27 -15.24 23.55
C ASP A 125 -13.08 -15.33 22.25
N GLU A 126 -13.94 -14.34 21.98
CA GLU A 126 -14.71 -14.26 20.73
C GLU A 126 -13.79 -14.11 19.52
N ALA A 127 -14.26 -14.53 18.34
CA ALA A 127 -13.50 -14.40 17.10
C ALA A 127 -13.05 -12.95 16.90
N PHE A 128 -11.75 -12.76 16.66
CA PHE A 128 -11.09 -11.46 16.50
C PHE A 128 -11.34 -10.50 17.67
N GLY A 129 -11.52 -11.02 18.88
CA GLY A 129 -11.78 -10.22 20.07
C GLY A 129 -13.14 -9.52 20.05
N GLY A 130 -14.11 -10.06 19.31
CA GLY A 130 -15.48 -9.55 19.24
C GLY A 130 -15.70 -8.38 18.27
N ILE A 131 -14.67 -7.96 17.52
CA ILE A 131 -14.84 -6.94 16.48
C ILE A 131 -15.50 -7.54 15.23
N GLN A 132 -16.15 -6.69 14.43
CA GLN A 132 -16.63 -7.11 13.13
C GLN A 132 -15.45 -7.26 12.15
N VAL A 133 -15.41 -8.37 11.42
CA VAL A 133 -14.45 -8.63 10.36
C VAL A 133 -15.14 -8.69 9.00
N ILE A 134 -14.68 -7.86 8.08
CA ILE A 134 -15.09 -7.83 6.68
C ILE A 134 -13.89 -8.26 5.83
N ALA A 135 -13.90 -9.50 5.36
CA ALA A 135 -12.89 -10.00 4.43
C ALA A 135 -13.41 -9.88 3.00
N ALA A 136 -12.55 -9.48 2.06
CA ALA A 136 -12.89 -9.42 0.65
C ALA A 136 -11.80 -10.00 -0.24
N GLY A 137 -12.19 -10.69 -1.30
CA GLY A 137 -11.24 -11.23 -2.28
C GLY A 137 -11.84 -12.29 -3.18
N ASP A 138 -10.99 -12.90 -4.00
CA ASP A 138 -11.35 -13.96 -4.96
C ASP A 138 -10.25 -15.03 -4.92
N PHE A 139 -10.58 -16.23 -4.41
CA PHE A 139 -9.61 -17.32 -4.25
C PHE A 139 -9.23 -18.01 -5.57
N PHE A 140 -9.84 -17.62 -6.70
CA PHE A 140 -9.32 -17.97 -8.02
C PHE A 140 -8.19 -17.07 -8.49
N GLN A 141 -7.93 -15.97 -7.78
CA GLN A 141 -6.69 -15.20 -7.95
C GLN A 141 -5.49 -15.94 -7.33
N LEU A 142 -4.34 -15.27 -7.21
CA LEU A 142 -3.13 -15.92 -6.71
C LEU A 142 -3.31 -16.35 -5.25
N PRO A 143 -2.86 -17.58 -4.91
CA PRO A 143 -2.80 -18.02 -3.52
C PRO A 143 -1.69 -17.27 -2.76
N PRO A 144 -1.64 -17.42 -1.42
CA PRO A 144 -0.52 -16.90 -0.64
C PRO A 144 0.80 -17.52 -1.11
N VAL A 145 1.86 -16.71 -1.13
CA VAL A 145 3.23 -17.21 -1.35
C VAL A 145 3.63 -18.03 -0.13
N GLY A 146 3.99 -19.29 -0.34
CA GLY A 146 4.43 -20.22 0.71
C GLY A 146 5.79 -20.81 0.37
N LYS A 147 6.28 -21.68 1.26
CA LYS A 147 7.52 -22.43 1.01
C LYS A 147 7.27 -23.52 -0.04
N ASN A 148 8.32 -23.93 -0.75
CA ASN A 148 8.21 -24.89 -1.87
C ASN A 148 7.58 -26.24 -1.47
N ASP A 149 7.61 -26.60 -0.19
CA ASP A 149 7.05 -27.83 0.38
C ASP A 149 5.60 -27.69 0.89
N GLU A 150 5.07 -26.46 0.93
CA GLU A 150 3.77 -26.16 1.52
C GLU A 150 2.63 -26.32 0.50
N LYS A 151 1.60 -27.08 0.86
CA LYS A 151 0.45 -27.32 -0.02
C LYS A 151 -0.55 -26.17 0.10
N ASN A 152 -1.35 -25.93 -0.94
CA ASN A 152 -2.41 -24.90 -0.92
C ASN A 152 -3.41 -25.06 0.25
N ARG A 153 -3.62 -26.30 0.74
CA ARG A 153 -4.42 -26.58 1.95
C ARG A 153 -3.85 -25.89 3.20
N ASP A 154 -2.54 -25.77 3.30
CA ASP A 154 -1.85 -25.16 4.45
C ASP A 154 -1.79 -23.64 4.31
N LYS A 155 -1.95 -23.13 3.08
CA LYS A 155 -1.83 -21.71 2.72
C LYS A 155 -3.13 -20.94 2.79
N PHE A 156 -4.22 -21.45 2.20
CA PHE A 156 -5.46 -20.67 2.06
C PHE A 156 -6.10 -20.32 3.40
N CYS A 157 -6.42 -19.05 3.60
CA CYS A 157 -6.96 -18.59 4.88
C CYS A 157 -8.34 -19.18 5.24
N PHE A 158 -9.13 -19.62 4.25
CA PHE A 158 -10.39 -20.33 4.52
C PHE A 158 -10.21 -21.71 5.17
N MET A 159 -8.97 -22.20 5.25
CA MET A 159 -8.61 -23.42 5.97
C MET A 159 -8.17 -23.15 7.42
N SER A 160 -8.16 -21.89 7.87
CA SER A 160 -7.69 -21.50 9.20
C SER A 160 -8.78 -21.67 10.28
N ASN A 161 -8.36 -21.88 11.54
CA ASN A 161 -9.27 -21.92 12.68
C ASN A 161 -9.96 -20.56 12.85
N ALA A 162 -9.23 -19.46 12.66
CA ALA A 162 -9.78 -18.11 12.69
C ALA A 162 -10.94 -17.92 11.71
N TRP A 163 -10.87 -18.50 10.50
CA TRP A 163 -11.98 -18.45 9.54
C TRP A 163 -13.22 -19.18 10.03
N VAL A 164 -13.04 -20.36 10.63
CA VAL A 164 -14.14 -21.16 11.21
C VAL A 164 -14.78 -20.41 12.38
N GLU A 165 -13.97 -19.84 13.27
CA GLU A 165 -14.42 -19.05 14.42
C GLU A 165 -15.17 -17.79 13.99
N ALA A 166 -14.71 -17.11 12.94
CA ALA A 166 -15.32 -15.89 12.42
C ALA A 166 -16.76 -16.11 11.94
N LYS A 167 -17.12 -17.34 11.51
CA LYS A 167 -18.44 -17.68 10.98
C LYS A 167 -18.91 -16.69 9.91
N PHE A 168 -18.03 -16.39 8.95
CA PHE A 168 -18.32 -15.43 7.89
C PHE A 168 -19.63 -15.73 7.17
N ARG A 169 -20.50 -14.72 7.11
CA ARG A 169 -21.61 -14.67 6.15
C ARG A 169 -21.02 -14.41 4.77
N VAL A 170 -21.24 -15.35 3.85
CA VAL A 170 -20.70 -15.23 2.50
C VAL A 170 -21.63 -14.36 1.66
N CYS A 171 -21.08 -13.33 1.03
CA CYS A 171 -21.77 -12.48 0.07
C CYS A 171 -21.08 -12.62 -1.29
N TYR A 172 -21.69 -13.36 -2.20
CA TYR A 172 -21.19 -13.57 -3.55
C TYR A 172 -21.78 -12.53 -4.50
N LEU A 173 -20.97 -11.55 -4.90
CA LEU A 173 -21.37 -10.52 -5.86
C LEU A 173 -21.46 -11.12 -7.25
N THR A 174 -22.64 -10.99 -7.85
CA THR A 174 -22.95 -11.50 -9.20
C THR A 174 -23.02 -10.38 -10.25
N GLU A 175 -23.14 -9.13 -9.83
CA GLU A 175 -23.18 -7.98 -10.73
C GLU A 175 -21.78 -7.66 -11.24
N GLN A 176 -21.59 -7.67 -12.55
CA GLN A 176 -20.32 -7.30 -13.17
C GLN A 176 -20.39 -5.87 -13.67
N HIS A 177 -19.53 -5.00 -13.12
CA HIS A 177 -19.55 -3.55 -13.41
C HIS A 177 -18.31 -3.08 -14.19
N ARG A 178 -17.25 -3.91 -14.27
CA ARG A 178 -15.96 -3.53 -14.89
C ARG A 178 -15.91 -3.80 -16.40
N GLN A 179 -16.83 -4.61 -16.94
CA GLN A 179 -16.74 -5.12 -18.31
C GLN A 179 -18.14 -5.05 -18.96
N ASP A 180 -18.32 -4.10 -19.89
CA ASP A 180 -19.38 -4.21 -20.89
C ASP A 180 -19.19 -5.53 -21.65
N ASP A 181 -20.30 -6.16 -22.02
CA ASP A 181 -20.42 -7.47 -22.68
C ASP A 181 -19.28 -7.74 -23.68
N SER A 182 -18.23 -8.45 -23.23
CA SER A 182 -16.96 -8.55 -23.96
C SER A 182 -16.42 -9.97 -23.94
N ALA A 183 -15.82 -10.39 -25.06
CA ALA A 183 -15.22 -11.71 -25.23
C ALA A 183 -14.20 -12.07 -24.13
N LEU A 184 -13.54 -11.08 -23.50
CA LEU A 184 -12.64 -11.32 -22.37
C LEU A 184 -13.40 -11.85 -21.15
N ASN A 185 -14.59 -11.31 -20.88
CA ASN A 185 -15.44 -11.73 -19.76
C ASN A 185 -15.89 -13.19 -19.94
N ASP A 186 -16.32 -13.55 -21.14
CA ASP A 186 -16.67 -14.94 -21.48
C ASP A 186 -15.50 -15.89 -21.24
N ILE A 187 -14.29 -15.49 -21.64
CA ILE A 187 -13.07 -16.27 -21.38
C ILE A 187 -12.83 -16.39 -19.87
N LEU A 188 -12.88 -15.30 -19.11
CA LEU A 188 -12.67 -15.31 -17.66
C LEU A 188 -13.69 -16.20 -16.95
N ASN A 189 -14.96 -16.11 -17.31
CA ASN A 189 -16.02 -16.96 -16.75
C ASN A 189 -15.84 -18.43 -17.16
N ALA A 190 -15.40 -18.71 -18.39
CA ALA A 190 -15.08 -20.06 -18.83
C ALA A 190 -13.89 -20.66 -18.06
N ILE A 191 -12.89 -19.85 -17.71
CA ILE A 191 -11.79 -20.28 -16.82
C ILE A 191 -12.36 -20.65 -15.44
N ARG A 192 -13.17 -19.76 -14.84
CA ARG A 192 -13.83 -19.99 -13.53
C ARG A 192 -14.69 -21.25 -13.51
N ALA A 193 -15.48 -21.45 -14.57
CA ALA A 193 -16.38 -22.59 -14.71
C ALA A 193 -15.67 -23.88 -15.16
N GLN A 194 -14.38 -23.83 -15.47
CA GLN A 194 -13.61 -24.93 -16.07
C GLN A 194 -14.22 -25.46 -17.38
N THR A 195 -14.73 -24.56 -18.20
CA THR A 195 -15.41 -24.85 -19.48
C THR A 195 -14.75 -24.12 -20.65
N ILE A 196 -13.42 -24.02 -20.63
CA ILE A 196 -12.67 -23.44 -21.75
C ILE A 196 -12.89 -24.25 -23.02
N GLN A 197 -13.34 -23.56 -24.07
CA GLN A 197 -13.67 -24.13 -25.38
C GLN A 197 -12.66 -23.66 -26.43
N PRO A 198 -12.55 -24.35 -27.59
CA PRO A 198 -11.64 -23.96 -28.67
C PRO A 198 -11.81 -22.52 -29.16
N GLN A 199 -13.04 -21.98 -29.11
CA GLN A 199 -13.31 -20.58 -29.46
C GLN A 199 -12.62 -19.58 -28.51
N HIS A 200 -12.54 -19.88 -27.21
CA HIS A 200 -11.87 -19.05 -26.21
C HIS A 200 -10.36 -19.03 -26.47
N LEU A 201 -9.78 -20.20 -26.76
CA LEU A 201 -8.36 -20.33 -27.10
C LEU A 201 -8.03 -19.59 -28.40
N LYS A 202 -8.90 -19.68 -29.40
CA LYS A 202 -8.74 -18.95 -30.66
C LYS A 202 -8.75 -17.43 -30.43
N ALA A 203 -9.70 -16.93 -29.63
CA ALA A 203 -9.77 -15.51 -29.30
C ALA A 203 -8.50 -15.03 -28.58
N LEU A 204 -8.01 -15.78 -27.58
CA LEU A 204 -6.75 -15.45 -26.90
C LEU A 204 -5.55 -15.44 -27.85
N ASN A 205 -5.41 -16.46 -28.70
CA ASN A 205 -4.30 -16.55 -29.65
C ASN A 205 -4.32 -15.42 -30.70
N GLN A 206 -5.51 -14.95 -31.10
CA GLN A 206 -5.65 -13.84 -32.04
C GLN A 206 -5.13 -12.51 -31.47
N THR A 207 -5.05 -12.36 -30.15
CA THR A 207 -4.51 -11.15 -29.51
C THR A 207 -3.00 -10.98 -29.67
N ASN A 208 -2.26 -12.02 -30.08
CA ASN A 208 -0.79 -11.98 -30.17
C ASN A 208 -0.26 -10.85 -31.05
N GLN A 209 -0.95 -10.57 -32.17
CA GLN A 209 -0.57 -9.53 -33.14
C GLN A 209 -1.39 -8.24 -32.96
N GLN A 210 -2.11 -8.12 -31.85
CA GLN A 210 -2.98 -6.98 -31.61
C GLN A 210 -2.15 -5.70 -31.39
N ASP A 211 -2.52 -4.63 -32.09
CA ASP A 211 -2.02 -3.29 -31.76
C ASP A 211 -2.78 -2.77 -30.52
N ILE A 212 -2.03 -2.52 -29.45
CA ILE A 212 -2.54 -2.06 -28.16
C ILE A 212 -2.05 -0.64 -27.83
N GLY A 213 -1.53 0.08 -28.84
CA GLY A 213 -0.98 1.42 -28.71
C GLY A 213 0.46 1.44 -28.16
N GLU A 214 0.94 2.65 -27.88
CA GLU A 214 2.34 2.89 -27.49
C GLU A 214 2.59 2.78 -25.97
N THR A 215 1.55 2.99 -25.16
CA THR A 215 1.64 2.97 -23.69
C THR A 215 0.86 1.79 -23.13
N PHE A 216 1.58 0.72 -22.82
CA PHE A 216 1.04 -0.49 -22.20
C PHE A 216 2.01 -1.06 -21.17
N THR A 217 1.47 -1.77 -20.17
CA THR A 217 2.28 -2.46 -19.17
C THR A 217 2.60 -3.88 -19.63
N ARG A 218 3.83 -4.34 -19.43
CA ARG A 218 4.18 -5.74 -19.73
C ARG A 218 4.12 -6.61 -18.48
N LEU A 219 3.42 -7.74 -18.56
CA LEU A 219 3.22 -8.68 -17.46
C LEU A 219 3.89 -10.02 -17.74
N TYR A 220 4.78 -10.43 -16.82
CA TYR A 220 5.52 -11.70 -16.91
C TYR A 220 5.41 -12.52 -15.62
N THR A 221 5.75 -13.80 -15.70
CA THR A 221 5.60 -14.71 -14.56
C THR A 221 6.77 -14.63 -13.58
N HIS A 222 8.01 -14.44 -14.06
CA HIS A 222 9.24 -14.43 -13.24
C HIS A 222 9.90 -13.05 -13.18
N ASN A 223 10.57 -12.75 -12.05
CA ASN A 223 11.34 -11.51 -11.90
C ASN A 223 12.51 -11.43 -12.88
N MET A 224 13.18 -12.55 -13.17
CA MET A 224 14.32 -12.56 -14.09
C MET A 224 13.95 -12.07 -15.50
N ASP A 225 12.81 -12.50 -16.03
CA ASP A 225 12.31 -12.03 -17.34
C ASP A 225 12.00 -10.53 -17.31
N VAL A 226 11.34 -10.09 -16.22
CA VAL A 226 11.01 -8.68 -15.98
C VAL A 226 12.27 -7.82 -15.95
N ASP A 227 13.28 -8.24 -15.19
CA ASP A 227 14.51 -7.48 -15.00
C ASP A 227 15.30 -7.42 -16.32
N ASN A 228 15.40 -8.53 -17.06
CA ASN A 228 16.03 -8.55 -18.38
C ASN A 228 15.38 -7.57 -19.37
N ILE A 229 14.05 -7.56 -19.46
CA ILE A 229 13.30 -6.66 -20.35
C ILE A 229 13.52 -5.20 -19.92
N ASN A 230 13.45 -4.95 -18.62
CA ASN A 230 13.67 -3.63 -18.07
C ASN A 230 15.08 -3.09 -18.38
N TYR A 231 16.12 -3.91 -18.22
CA TYR A 231 17.49 -3.51 -18.57
C TYR A 231 17.67 -3.32 -20.07
N GLN A 232 17.06 -4.16 -20.91
CA GLN A 232 17.08 -3.97 -22.37
C GLN A 232 16.49 -2.63 -22.77
N HIS A 233 15.32 -2.26 -22.22
CA HIS A 233 14.70 -0.96 -22.50
C HIS A 233 15.51 0.22 -21.97
N LEU A 234 16.06 0.12 -20.75
CA LEU A 234 16.93 1.16 -20.21
C LEU A 234 18.19 1.36 -21.08
N ASN A 235 18.79 0.27 -21.55
CA ASN A 235 19.98 0.33 -22.39
C ASN A 235 19.69 0.94 -23.77
N ALA A 236 18.48 0.74 -24.29
CA ALA A 236 18.02 1.31 -25.56
C ALA A 236 17.75 2.83 -25.49
N ILE A 237 17.57 3.41 -24.29
CA ILE A 237 17.43 4.86 -24.15
C ILE A 237 18.77 5.54 -24.43
N GLU A 238 18.77 6.49 -25.37
CA GLU A 238 19.86 7.43 -25.57
C GLU A 238 19.90 8.45 -24.43
N GLY A 239 21.09 8.69 -23.87
CA GLY A 239 21.28 9.66 -22.79
C GLY A 239 22.18 9.13 -21.68
N GLU A 240 22.61 10.04 -20.82
CA GLU A 240 23.46 9.75 -19.67
C GLU A 240 22.71 8.91 -18.63
N ALA A 241 23.37 7.87 -18.13
CA ALA A 241 22.85 7.02 -17.08
C ALA A 241 23.36 7.51 -15.72
N HIS A 242 22.43 7.72 -14.78
CA HIS A 242 22.75 8.01 -13.39
C HIS A 242 22.61 6.75 -12.56
N GLN A 243 23.66 6.43 -11.79
CA GLN A 243 23.71 5.23 -10.95
C GLN A 243 23.52 5.61 -9.48
N PHE A 244 22.65 4.89 -8.80
CA PHE A 244 22.30 5.05 -7.39
C PHE A 244 22.64 3.74 -6.67
N VAL A 245 23.63 3.78 -5.80
CA VAL A 245 24.09 2.62 -5.02
C VAL A 245 23.54 2.72 -3.61
N ALA A 246 22.94 1.63 -3.13
CA ALA A 246 22.37 1.56 -1.80
C ALA A 246 23.45 1.77 -0.72
N VAL A 247 23.12 2.59 0.28
CA VAL A 247 23.99 2.85 1.43
C VAL A 247 23.55 1.96 2.58
N ASN A 248 24.45 1.14 3.10
CA ASN A 248 24.17 0.21 4.20
C ASN A 248 24.90 0.66 5.47
N ASP A 249 24.26 0.49 6.63
CA ASP A 249 24.85 0.77 7.94
C ASP A 249 24.40 -0.27 8.99
N GLY A 250 25.27 -0.63 9.93
CA GLY A 250 24.98 -1.56 11.03
C GLY A 250 25.47 -3.01 10.81
N ASN A 251 24.73 -4.00 11.34
CA ASN A 251 25.18 -5.40 11.38
C ASN A 251 25.08 -6.12 10.02
N ASP A 252 26.20 -6.64 9.52
CA ASP A 252 26.29 -7.32 8.21
C ASP A 252 25.27 -8.44 7.99
N LYS A 253 25.01 -9.30 8.99
CA LYS A 253 24.04 -10.40 8.84
C LYS A 253 22.61 -9.88 8.68
N LEU A 254 22.29 -8.79 9.37
CA LEU A 254 20.98 -8.14 9.27
C LEU A 254 20.87 -7.34 7.96
N ILE A 255 21.97 -6.76 7.47
CA ILE A 255 22.03 -6.10 6.15
C ILE A 255 21.74 -7.11 5.04
N GLU A 256 22.37 -8.30 5.06
CA GLU A 256 22.08 -9.35 4.08
C GLU A 256 20.61 -9.81 4.12
N THR A 257 20.02 -9.84 5.32
CA THR A 257 18.58 -10.09 5.48
C THR A 257 17.75 -8.95 4.87
N LEU A 258 18.12 -7.69 5.13
CA LEU A 258 17.46 -6.51 4.55
C LEU A 258 17.50 -6.54 3.03
N LYS A 259 18.68 -6.77 2.42
CA LYS A 259 18.86 -6.86 0.97
C LYS A 259 17.91 -7.87 0.33
N SER A 260 17.71 -9.02 0.95
CA SER A 260 16.77 -10.05 0.45
C SER A 260 15.29 -9.63 0.52
N SER A 261 14.95 -8.67 1.39
CA SER A 261 13.59 -8.22 1.65
C SER A 261 13.23 -6.90 0.95
N VAL A 262 14.23 -6.03 0.73
CA VAL A 262 14.08 -4.73 0.10
C VAL A 262 13.86 -4.94 -1.40
N ARG A 263 12.85 -4.24 -1.93
CA ARG A 263 12.45 -4.35 -3.33
C ARG A 263 13.14 -3.35 -4.25
N ALA A 264 13.79 -2.33 -3.67
CA ALA A 264 14.64 -1.42 -4.42
C ALA A 264 15.96 -2.16 -4.71
N PRO A 265 16.46 -2.12 -5.95
CA PRO A 265 17.72 -2.79 -6.28
C PRO A 265 18.90 -2.12 -5.56
N GLU A 266 19.89 -2.92 -5.16
CA GLU A 266 21.12 -2.40 -4.53
C GLU A 266 21.84 -1.41 -5.45
N GLU A 267 21.83 -1.69 -6.75
CA GLU A 267 22.30 -0.77 -7.78
C GLU A 267 21.15 -0.44 -8.72
N LEU A 268 20.68 0.80 -8.63
CA LEU A 268 19.65 1.33 -9.51
C LEU A 268 20.31 2.22 -10.56
N SER A 269 20.13 1.90 -11.83
CA SER A 269 20.51 2.79 -12.93
C SER A 269 19.25 3.40 -13.55
N LEU A 270 19.26 4.72 -13.73
CA LEU A 270 18.15 5.47 -14.33
C LEU A 270 18.67 6.36 -15.45
N LYS A 271 17.83 6.57 -16.46
CA LYS A 271 17.99 7.57 -17.51
C LYS A 271 16.72 8.41 -17.59
N LYS A 272 16.81 9.60 -18.19
CA LYS A 272 15.62 10.36 -18.57
C LYS A 272 14.76 9.49 -19.50
N HIS A 273 13.44 9.53 -19.33
CA HIS A 273 12.44 8.66 -19.97
C HIS A 273 12.39 7.21 -19.47
N ALA A 274 13.16 6.85 -18.44
CA ALA A 274 13.03 5.53 -17.82
C ALA A 274 11.64 5.36 -17.18
N LYS A 275 10.97 4.24 -17.47
CA LYS A 275 9.71 3.87 -16.80
C LYS A 275 10.04 3.21 -15.47
N VAL A 276 9.45 3.72 -14.40
CA VAL A 276 9.75 3.32 -13.02
C VAL A 276 8.48 3.02 -12.23
N MET A 277 8.64 2.22 -11.19
CA MET A 277 7.61 1.91 -10.20
C MET A 277 8.16 2.19 -8.81
N PHE A 278 7.36 2.84 -7.97
CA PHE A 278 7.68 3.02 -6.57
C PHE A 278 7.52 1.71 -5.80
N VAL A 279 8.49 1.38 -4.94
CA VAL A 279 8.50 0.11 -4.17
C VAL A 279 8.27 0.30 -2.67
N LYS A 280 8.11 1.55 -2.23
CA LYS A 280 7.78 1.94 -0.86
C LYS A 280 6.62 2.93 -0.89
N ASN A 281 5.84 2.94 0.18
CA ASN A 281 4.81 3.95 0.37
C ASN A 281 5.47 5.21 0.92
N ASN A 282 5.28 6.35 0.24
CA ASN A 282 5.48 7.68 0.80
C ASN A 282 4.25 8.52 0.47
N PHE A 283 3.31 8.35 1.38
CA PHE A 283 2.05 9.04 1.45
C PHE A 283 2.22 10.56 1.33
N ASP A 284 3.23 11.14 1.97
CA ASP A 284 3.45 12.59 2.01
C ASP A 284 3.79 13.16 0.64
N MET A 285 4.61 12.41 -0.11
CA MET A 285 5.00 12.71 -1.47
C MET A 285 3.97 12.27 -2.52
N GLY A 286 2.86 11.65 -2.07
CA GLY A 286 1.75 11.25 -2.93
C GLY A 286 2.01 9.99 -3.76
N TYR A 287 3.05 9.21 -3.44
CA TYR A 287 3.33 7.94 -4.12
C TYR A 287 3.26 6.74 -3.20
N ILE A 288 2.91 5.61 -3.80
CA ILE A 288 2.57 4.40 -3.09
C ILE A 288 3.33 3.25 -3.76
N ASN A 289 3.52 2.16 -3.06
CA ASN A 289 4.08 0.97 -3.66
C ASN A 289 3.22 0.53 -4.83
N GLY A 290 3.80 0.40 -6.02
CA GLY A 290 3.08 0.14 -7.26
C GLY A 290 2.79 1.39 -8.10
N SER A 291 2.93 2.61 -7.58
CA SER A 291 2.79 3.85 -8.38
C SER A 291 3.74 3.79 -9.56
N LEU A 292 3.20 3.93 -10.76
CA LEU A 292 3.96 3.97 -12.01
C LEU A 292 4.27 5.42 -12.38
N GLY A 293 5.47 5.64 -12.91
CA GLY A 293 5.90 6.93 -13.41
C GLY A 293 6.99 6.83 -14.47
N GLU A 294 7.36 7.99 -14.98
CA GLU A 294 8.47 8.18 -15.91
C GLU A 294 9.46 9.18 -15.33
N VAL A 295 10.76 8.86 -15.40
CA VAL A 295 11.82 9.81 -15.03
C VAL A 295 11.83 10.93 -16.07
N ILE A 296 11.46 12.14 -15.67
CA ILE A 296 11.43 13.31 -16.55
C ILE A 296 12.74 14.12 -16.51
N GLY A 297 13.58 13.85 -15.53
CA GLY A 297 14.90 14.46 -15.39
C GLY A 297 15.54 14.08 -14.06
N PHE A 298 16.60 14.80 -13.73
CA PHE A 298 17.32 14.69 -12.47
C PHE A 298 17.55 16.10 -11.91
N GLU A 299 17.54 16.23 -10.60
CA GLU A 299 17.78 17.49 -9.88
C GLU A 299 18.88 17.26 -8.84
N ASP A 300 19.80 18.21 -8.69
CA ASP A 300 20.79 18.14 -7.63
C ASP A 300 20.16 18.45 -6.27
N ASP A 301 20.43 17.59 -5.29
CA ASP A 301 20.11 17.79 -3.88
C ASP A 301 21.37 17.97 -3.04
N ASP A 302 21.31 18.90 -2.10
CA ASP A 302 22.43 19.27 -1.23
C ASP A 302 22.87 18.13 -0.28
N THR A 303 21.97 17.18 0.01
CA THR A 303 22.19 16.13 1.00
C THR A 303 22.53 14.79 0.33
N HIS A 304 21.81 14.45 -0.74
CA HIS A 304 21.83 13.12 -1.36
C HIS A 304 22.48 13.12 -2.75
N GLY A 305 22.95 14.27 -3.24
CA GLY A 305 23.50 14.42 -4.58
C GLY A 305 22.40 14.45 -5.63
N ILE A 306 22.68 13.94 -6.83
CA ILE A 306 21.69 13.90 -7.91
C ILE A 306 20.50 13.03 -7.48
N LEU A 307 19.27 13.52 -7.65
CA LEU A 307 18.01 12.82 -7.39
C LEU A 307 17.15 12.72 -8.65
N PRO A 308 16.40 11.63 -8.85
CA PRO A 308 15.51 11.50 -9.99
C PRO A 308 14.23 12.32 -9.79
N LYS A 309 13.81 13.02 -10.84
CA LYS A 309 12.50 13.67 -10.94
C LYS A 309 11.56 12.77 -11.75
N VAL A 310 10.45 12.36 -11.14
CA VAL A 310 9.48 11.42 -11.71
C VAL A 310 8.14 12.08 -11.93
N LYS A 311 7.55 11.82 -13.10
CA LYS A 311 6.15 12.14 -13.42
C LYS A 311 5.30 10.89 -13.30
N LEU A 312 4.34 10.90 -12.39
CA LEU A 312 3.35 9.83 -12.21
C LEU A 312 2.32 9.82 -13.36
N THR A 313 1.62 8.70 -13.47
CA THR A 313 0.54 8.52 -14.46
C THR A 313 -0.64 9.49 -14.32
N ASP A 314 -0.87 10.03 -13.12
CA ASP A 314 -1.88 11.06 -12.85
C ASP A 314 -1.42 12.49 -13.20
N GLY A 315 -0.18 12.63 -13.68
CA GLY A 315 0.44 13.90 -14.04
C GLY A 315 1.23 14.56 -12.92
N THR A 316 1.22 14.03 -11.69
CA THR A 316 1.99 14.56 -10.57
C THR A 316 3.49 14.46 -10.84
N GLU A 317 4.23 15.54 -10.65
CA GLU A 317 5.69 15.58 -10.80
C GLU A 317 6.34 15.75 -9.43
N LEU A 318 7.31 14.90 -9.11
CA LEU A 318 7.99 14.93 -7.81
C LEU A 318 9.47 14.54 -7.91
N VAL A 319 10.29 15.13 -7.05
CA VAL A 319 11.69 14.71 -6.84
C VAL A 319 11.69 13.58 -5.83
N VAL A 320 12.38 12.49 -6.15
CA VAL A 320 12.34 11.27 -5.34
C VAL A 320 13.59 11.20 -4.48
N GLU A 321 13.42 11.35 -3.17
CA GLU A 321 14.49 11.22 -2.18
C GLU A 321 14.77 9.75 -1.82
N PRO A 322 15.98 9.41 -1.34
CA PRO A 322 16.28 8.07 -0.87
C PRO A 322 15.50 7.73 0.40
N GLU A 323 14.98 6.52 0.45
CA GLU A 323 14.22 5.99 1.57
C GLU A 323 15.07 5.01 2.37
N THR A 324 14.88 4.97 3.69
CA THR A 324 15.57 4.03 4.58
C THR A 324 14.67 2.85 4.94
N TRP A 325 15.24 1.64 4.89
CA TRP A 325 14.69 0.41 5.47
C TRP A 325 15.58 0.01 6.64
N SER A 326 15.00 -0.21 7.81
CA SER A 326 15.74 -0.54 9.02
C SER A 326 15.25 -1.83 9.68
N VAL A 327 16.16 -2.50 10.37
CA VAL A 327 15.84 -3.49 11.41
C VAL A 327 16.14 -2.84 12.74
N ASP A 328 15.11 -2.61 13.53
CA ASP A 328 15.24 -2.03 14.86
C ASP A 328 15.16 -3.14 15.92
N ASN A 329 15.82 -2.93 17.05
CA ASN A 329 15.68 -3.81 18.20
C ASN A 329 14.38 -3.49 18.98
N ASP A 330 14.08 -4.32 19.97
CA ASP A 330 12.89 -4.16 20.82
C ASP A 330 12.84 -2.81 21.59
N ALA A 331 13.97 -2.11 21.70
CA ALA A 331 14.09 -0.79 22.32
C ALA A 331 14.05 0.38 21.30
N GLY A 332 13.75 0.10 20.02
CA GLY A 332 13.64 1.10 18.96
C GLY A 332 14.99 1.60 18.41
N LYS A 333 16.11 0.97 18.80
CA LYS A 333 17.44 1.28 18.25
C LYS A 333 17.66 0.51 16.94
N THR A 334 17.99 1.23 15.88
CA THR A 334 18.37 0.64 14.59
C THR A 334 19.64 -0.21 14.71
N LEU A 335 19.53 -1.49 14.36
CA LEU A 335 20.60 -2.47 14.34
C LEU A 335 21.26 -2.59 12.97
N ALA A 336 20.47 -2.38 11.92
CA ALA A 336 20.92 -2.32 10.54
C ALA A 336 19.97 -1.45 9.72
N SER A 337 20.49 -0.75 8.73
CA SER A 337 19.72 0.03 7.78
C SER A 337 20.27 -0.08 6.37
N LEU A 338 19.38 0.07 5.40
CA LEU A 338 19.66 0.16 3.98
C LEU A 338 18.91 1.38 3.45
N GLN A 339 19.61 2.32 2.83
CA GLN A 339 19.04 3.51 2.22
C GLN A 339 19.20 3.46 0.70
N GLN A 340 18.12 3.68 -0.04
CA GLN A 340 18.11 3.64 -1.51
C GLN A 340 16.93 4.44 -2.07
N ILE A 341 17.05 4.93 -3.30
CA ILE A 341 15.93 5.49 -4.06
C ILE A 341 14.79 4.44 -4.15
N PRO A 342 13.55 4.76 -3.73
CA PRO A 342 12.44 3.81 -3.65
C PRO A 342 11.83 3.47 -5.01
N LEU A 343 12.64 3.31 -6.05
CA LEU A 343 12.24 3.03 -7.41
C LEU A 343 12.82 1.69 -7.90
N ARG A 344 12.10 1.09 -8.84
CA ARG A 344 12.61 0.03 -9.72
C ARG A 344 12.16 0.32 -11.15
N LEU A 345 12.86 -0.25 -12.13
CA LEU A 345 12.40 -0.20 -13.53
C LEU A 345 11.06 -0.93 -13.69
N ALA A 346 10.23 -0.44 -14.60
CA ALA A 346 8.83 -0.87 -14.72
C ALA A 346 8.26 -0.85 -16.15
N TRP A 347 9.07 -1.08 -17.18
CA TRP A 347 8.53 -1.44 -18.51
C TRP A 347 7.83 -2.80 -18.46
N ALA A 348 8.36 -3.70 -17.64
CA ALA A 348 7.76 -4.96 -17.28
C ALA A 348 7.61 -5.07 -15.76
N ILE A 349 6.56 -5.77 -15.32
CA ILE A 349 6.31 -6.15 -13.92
C ILE A 349 5.86 -7.60 -13.86
N THR A 350 5.98 -8.23 -12.70
CA THR A 350 5.46 -9.59 -12.52
C THR A 350 3.94 -9.57 -12.34
N ILE A 351 3.28 -10.64 -12.78
CA ILE A 351 1.83 -10.81 -12.62
C ILE A 351 1.41 -10.69 -11.14
N HIS A 352 2.24 -11.21 -10.21
CA HIS A 352 2.05 -11.05 -8.77
C HIS A 352 1.94 -9.58 -8.34
N LYS A 353 2.72 -8.68 -8.93
CA LYS A 353 2.67 -7.24 -8.63
C LYS A 353 1.51 -6.52 -9.31
N SER A 354 0.90 -7.12 -10.33
CA SER A 354 -0.27 -6.57 -11.00
C SER A 354 -1.59 -6.81 -10.26
N GLN A 355 -1.61 -7.70 -9.26
CA GLN A 355 -2.84 -8.03 -8.53
C GLN A 355 -3.42 -6.80 -7.84
N GLY A 356 -4.74 -6.65 -7.92
CA GLY A 356 -5.47 -5.45 -7.47
C GLY A 356 -5.45 -4.28 -8.47
N MET A 357 -4.59 -4.29 -9.50
CA MET A 357 -4.54 -3.23 -10.52
C MET A 357 -5.64 -3.40 -11.58
N THR A 358 -5.96 -2.32 -12.28
CA THR A 358 -6.76 -2.31 -13.52
C THR A 358 -5.94 -1.64 -14.62
N LEU A 359 -5.83 -2.28 -15.78
CA LEU A 359 -5.00 -1.85 -16.90
C LEU A 359 -5.88 -1.62 -18.13
N GLU A 360 -5.62 -0.53 -18.84
CA GLU A 360 -6.25 -0.26 -20.14
C GLU A 360 -5.68 -1.16 -21.24
N ALA A 361 -4.36 -1.31 -21.26
CA ALA A 361 -3.64 -2.13 -22.22
C ALA A 361 -2.45 -2.85 -21.56
N ALA A 362 -2.25 -4.12 -21.93
CA ALA A 362 -1.15 -4.92 -21.41
C ALA A 362 -0.68 -5.97 -22.43
N GLU A 363 0.64 -6.12 -22.51
CA GLU A 363 1.29 -7.24 -23.18
C GLU A 363 1.63 -8.30 -22.12
N ILE A 364 1.14 -9.51 -22.30
CA ILE A 364 1.22 -10.57 -21.29
C ILE A 364 1.94 -11.78 -21.87
N ASN A 365 2.87 -12.35 -21.12
CA ASN A 365 3.45 -13.64 -21.42
C ASN A 365 3.17 -14.65 -20.30
N LEU A 366 2.41 -15.69 -20.62
CA LEU A 366 2.02 -16.79 -19.74
C LEU A 366 2.68 -18.12 -20.13
N SER A 367 3.64 -18.12 -21.05
CA SER A 367 4.29 -19.37 -21.51
C SER A 367 5.04 -20.10 -20.39
N HIS A 368 5.48 -19.37 -19.36
CA HIS A 368 6.16 -19.90 -18.19
C HIS A 368 5.31 -19.77 -16.92
N THR A 369 3.99 -19.93 -17.02
CA THR A 369 3.13 -19.96 -15.84
C THR A 369 3.41 -21.21 -15.01
N PHE A 370 3.64 -21.00 -13.71
CA PHE A 370 4.02 -22.04 -12.75
C PHE A 370 3.06 -22.13 -11.56
N GLU A 371 2.12 -21.20 -11.41
CA GLU A 371 1.07 -21.22 -10.38
C GLU A 371 -0.32 -21.20 -11.02
N LYS A 372 -1.23 -22.00 -10.46
CA LYS A 372 -2.64 -22.01 -10.89
C LYS A 372 -3.30 -20.69 -10.53
N GLY A 373 -4.19 -20.20 -11.38
CA GLY A 373 -4.80 -18.86 -11.23
C GLY A 373 -3.93 -17.69 -11.70
N GLN A 374 -2.64 -17.89 -12.01
CA GLN A 374 -1.76 -16.80 -12.46
C GLN A 374 -2.22 -16.20 -13.80
N GLY A 375 -2.65 -17.02 -14.77
CA GLY A 375 -3.20 -16.51 -16.02
C GLY A 375 -4.55 -15.82 -15.83
N TYR A 376 -5.42 -16.34 -14.95
CA TYR A 376 -6.66 -15.67 -14.57
C TYR A 376 -6.42 -14.29 -13.94
N VAL A 377 -5.43 -14.16 -13.04
CA VAL A 377 -5.06 -12.85 -12.48
C VAL A 377 -4.60 -11.89 -13.58
N ALA A 378 -3.69 -12.33 -14.46
CA ALA A 378 -3.13 -11.51 -15.52
C ALA A 378 -4.23 -11.01 -16.48
N LEU A 379 -5.07 -11.90 -16.98
CA LEU A 379 -6.15 -11.58 -17.91
C LEU A 379 -7.22 -10.68 -17.27
N SER A 380 -7.53 -10.91 -15.99
CA SER A 380 -8.53 -10.12 -15.26
C SER A 380 -8.10 -8.69 -14.91
N ARG A 381 -6.85 -8.30 -15.20
CA ARG A 381 -6.40 -6.90 -15.05
C ARG A 381 -6.94 -5.99 -16.15
N LEU A 382 -7.24 -6.56 -17.31
CA LEU A 382 -7.70 -5.83 -18.49
C LEU A 382 -9.20 -5.57 -18.46
N LYS A 383 -9.61 -4.41 -18.95
CA LYS A 383 -11.02 -4.06 -19.14
C LYS A 383 -11.63 -4.70 -20.38
N SER A 384 -10.83 -4.90 -21.42
CA SER A 384 -11.31 -5.41 -22.71
C SER A 384 -10.28 -6.35 -23.33
N ILE A 385 -10.76 -7.25 -24.19
CA ILE A 385 -9.85 -8.09 -24.98
C ILE A 385 -9.02 -7.24 -25.95
N GLN A 386 -9.51 -6.05 -26.32
CA GLN A 386 -8.83 -5.18 -27.27
C GLN A 386 -7.52 -4.60 -26.74
N GLY A 387 -7.43 -4.41 -25.43
CA GLY A 387 -6.20 -3.97 -24.76
C GLY A 387 -5.20 -5.10 -24.50
N LEU A 388 -5.54 -6.36 -24.83
CA LEU A 388 -4.70 -7.52 -24.57
C LEU A 388 -3.77 -7.78 -25.77
N ARG A 389 -2.48 -7.99 -25.50
CA ARG A 389 -1.56 -8.68 -26.41
C ARG A 389 -0.96 -9.89 -25.70
N LEU A 390 -1.44 -11.09 -26.00
CA LEU A 390 -0.93 -12.32 -25.38
C LEU A 390 0.17 -12.96 -26.24
N LEU A 391 1.41 -12.92 -25.75
CA LEU A 391 2.57 -13.48 -26.45
C LEU A 391 2.55 -15.01 -26.50
N GLY A 392 1.98 -15.64 -25.47
CA GLY A 392 1.84 -17.08 -25.37
C GLY A 392 1.32 -17.49 -23.98
N PHE A 393 0.85 -18.73 -23.88
CA PHE A 393 0.40 -19.34 -22.62
C PHE A 393 0.59 -20.86 -22.67
N ASN A 394 0.78 -21.47 -21.50
CA ASN A 394 0.76 -22.93 -21.35
C ASN A 394 -0.60 -23.40 -20.78
N ASP A 395 -0.82 -24.72 -20.72
CA ASP A 395 -2.10 -25.26 -20.20
C ASP A 395 -2.38 -24.81 -18.76
N GLN A 396 -1.35 -24.77 -17.92
CA GLN A 396 -1.47 -24.38 -16.52
C GLN A 396 -1.94 -22.92 -16.33
N ALA A 397 -1.67 -22.04 -17.30
CA ALA A 397 -2.11 -20.65 -17.27
C ALA A 397 -3.63 -20.49 -17.18
N LEU A 398 -4.38 -21.44 -17.73
CA LEU A 398 -5.85 -21.44 -17.74
C LEU A 398 -6.44 -22.37 -16.67
N GLU A 399 -5.61 -22.99 -15.83
CA GLU A 399 -6.07 -23.83 -14.73
C GLU A 399 -6.26 -23.05 -13.43
N LEU A 400 -7.23 -23.50 -12.64
CA LEU A 400 -7.51 -23.01 -11.29
C LEU A 400 -7.23 -24.11 -10.26
N ASP A 401 -6.96 -23.68 -9.02
CA ASP A 401 -6.70 -24.62 -7.94
C ASP A 401 -7.97 -25.41 -7.55
N SER A 402 -7.81 -26.73 -7.42
CA SER A 402 -8.93 -27.64 -7.13
C SER A 402 -9.60 -27.40 -5.78
N LEU A 403 -8.86 -26.93 -4.77
CA LEU A 403 -9.39 -26.61 -3.46
C LEU A 403 -10.16 -25.28 -3.52
N ALA A 404 -9.62 -24.29 -4.23
CA ALA A 404 -10.34 -23.03 -4.48
C ALA A 404 -11.67 -23.28 -5.20
N ILE A 405 -11.73 -24.19 -6.19
CA ILE A 405 -12.97 -24.52 -6.91
C ILE A 405 -14.02 -25.12 -5.99
N LYS A 406 -13.62 -26.05 -5.12
CA LYS A 406 -14.52 -26.66 -4.15
C LYS A 406 -15.01 -25.64 -3.13
N ALA A 407 -14.13 -24.76 -2.65
CA ALA A 407 -14.48 -23.69 -1.74
C ALA A 407 -15.46 -22.70 -2.37
N ASP A 408 -15.21 -22.28 -3.63
CA ASP A 408 -16.06 -21.33 -4.35
C ASP A 408 -17.50 -21.86 -4.54
N ARG A 409 -17.68 -23.14 -4.88
CA ARG A 409 -19.02 -23.77 -4.92
C ARG A 409 -19.73 -23.66 -3.57
N ARG A 410 -19.02 -23.95 -2.48
CA ARG A 410 -19.59 -23.81 -1.13
C ARG A 410 -19.91 -22.36 -0.79
N PHE A 411 -19.09 -21.41 -1.24
CA PHE A 411 -19.34 -19.98 -1.07
C PHE A 411 -20.58 -19.50 -1.82
N GLN A 412 -20.82 -20.02 -3.03
CA GLN A 412 -22.05 -19.74 -3.79
C GLN A 412 -23.29 -20.25 -3.04
N GLU A 413 -23.28 -21.51 -2.60
CA GLU A 413 -24.37 -22.10 -1.79
C GLU A 413 -24.67 -21.27 -0.54
N LEU A 414 -23.63 -20.93 0.24
CA LEU A 414 -23.76 -20.13 1.47
C LEU A 414 -24.30 -18.71 1.18
N SER A 415 -23.93 -18.13 0.05
CA SER A 415 -24.44 -16.82 -0.35
C SER A 415 -25.90 -16.87 -0.77
N GLU A 416 -26.34 -17.94 -1.44
CA GLU A 416 -27.75 -18.14 -1.79
C GLU A 416 -28.61 -18.31 -0.53
N GLU A 417 -28.14 -19.12 0.42
CA GLU A 417 -28.78 -19.30 1.74
C GLU A 417 -28.91 -17.95 2.48
N ALA A 418 -27.85 -17.13 2.48
CA ALA A 418 -27.88 -15.80 3.08
C ALA A 418 -28.86 -14.87 2.34
N GLU A 419 -28.83 -14.84 1.01
CA GLU A 419 -29.71 -13.98 0.21
C GLU A 419 -31.19 -14.31 0.46
N GLN A 420 -31.57 -15.58 0.52
CA GLN A 420 -32.93 -16.02 0.83
C GLN A 420 -33.37 -15.58 2.24
N HIS A 421 -32.46 -15.63 3.22
CA HIS A 421 -32.76 -15.25 4.60
C HIS A 421 -32.90 -13.73 4.80
N PHE A 422 -32.13 -12.92 4.06
CA PHE A 422 -32.00 -11.48 4.33
C PHE A 422 -32.66 -10.55 3.31
N ALA A 423 -32.97 -11.00 2.08
CA ALA A 423 -33.46 -10.12 1.01
C ALA A 423 -34.75 -9.34 1.35
N GLY A 424 -35.58 -9.85 2.27
CA GLY A 424 -36.83 -9.21 2.70
C GLY A 424 -36.87 -8.77 4.18
N ALA A 425 -35.79 -8.93 4.92
CA ALA A 425 -35.77 -8.63 6.36
C ALA A 425 -35.59 -7.12 6.62
N ASP A 426 -36.36 -6.56 7.55
CA ASP A 426 -36.07 -5.24 8.11
C ASP A 426 -34.96 -5.34 9.16
N LEU A 427 -33.75 -4.97 8.74
CA LEU A 427 -32.54 -5.05 9.56
C LEU A 427 -32.24 -3.73 10.30
N SER A 428 -33.11 -2.72 10.21
CA SER A 428 -32.88 -1.38 10.75
C SER A 428 -32.56 -1.38 12.26
N LYS A 429 -33.21 -2.24 13.04
CA LYS A 429 -32.94 -2.41 14.47
C LYS A 429 -31.53 -2.94 14.74
N GLN A 430 -31.08 -3.94 13.98
CA GLN A 430 -29.74 -4.50 14.11
C GLN A 430 -28.70 -3.47 13.70
N HIS A 431 -28.94 -2.71 12.62
CA HIS A 431 -28.03 -1.64 12.19
C HIS A 431 -27.82 -0.62 13.30
N GLN A 432 -28.91 -0.14 13.91
CA GLN A 432 -28.81 0.83 15.01
C GLN A 432 -28.15 0.24 16.26
N ALA A 433 -28.43 -1.02 16.59
CA ALA A 433 -27.82 -1.71 17.71
C ALA A 433 -26.30 -1.84 17.53
N PHE A 434 -25.86 -2.25 16.34
CA PHE A 434 -24.44 -2.37 15.99
C PHE A 434 -23.71 -1.02 16.09
N ILE A 435 -24.26 0.04 15.50
CA ILE A 435 -23.63 1.37 15.59
C ILE A 435 -23.52 1.85 17.04
N ARG A 436 -24.55 1.64 17.87
CA ARG A 436 -24.48 1.97 19.31
C ARG A 436 -23.43 1.14 20.03
N HIS A 437 -23.35 -0.15 19.74
CA HIS A 437 -22.35 -1.05 20.32
C HIS A 437 -20.92 -0.58 20.02
N CYS A 438 -20.67 -0.13 18.79
CA CYS A 438 -19.39 0.45 18.38
C CYS A 438 -19.12 1.87 18.90
N GLY A 439 -20.02 2.46 19.68
CA GLY A 439 -19.91 3.85 20.17
C GLY A 439 -20.13 4.92 19.09
N GLY A 440 -20.72 4.56 17.95
CA GLY A 440 -20.99 5.47 16.85
C GLY A 440 -22.24 6.34 17.04
N THR A 441 -22.38 7.37 16.21
CA THR A 441 -23.52 8.30 16.23
C THR A 441 -24.68 7.81 15.35
N LEU A 442 -25.90 7.98 15.85
CA LEU A 442 -27.15 7.81 15.10
C LEU A 442 -27.83 9.16 14.80
N ASN A 443 -27.17 10.28 15.12
CA ASN A 443 -27.72 11.60 14.88
C ASN A 443 -27.66 11.93 13.38
N ALA A 444 -28.82 12.04 12.75
CA ALA A 444 -28.93 12.28 11.31
C ALA A 444 -28.21 13.55 10.84
N THR A 445 -28.32 14.65 11.60
CA THR A 445 -27.68 15.93 11.27
C THR A 445 -26.16 15.83 11.32
N GLU A 446 -25.63 15.11 12.31
CA GLU A 446 -24.19 14.88 12.45
C GLU A 446 -23.66 13.98 11.32
N ILE A 447 -24.39 12.92 10.99
CA ILE A 447 -24.08 12.00 9.90
C ILE A 447 -24.04 12.77 8.57
N GLU A 448 -25.07 13.56 8.25
CA GLU A 448 -25.13 14.34 7.01
C GLU A 448 -23.96 15.34 6.90
N ARG A 449 -23.60 15.99 8.02
CA ARG A 449 -22.43 16.87 8.09
C ARG A 449 -21.14 16.11 7.80
N ASN A 450 -20.97 14.92 8.38
CA ASN A 450 -19.78 14.10 8.18
C ASN A 450 -19.69 13.57 6.74
N GLU A 451 -20.81 13.14 6.14
CA GLU A 451 -20.89 12.71 4.74
C GLU A 451 -20.48 13.84 3.79
N LYS A 452 -20.98 15.07 4.03
CA LYS A 452 -20.56 16.26 3.25
C LYS A 452 -19.08 16.56 3.41
N LYS A 453 -18.49 16.37 4.61
CA LYS A 453 -17.06 16.54 4.85
C LYS A 453 -16.24 15.50 4.07
N LEU A 454 -16.61 14.22 4.16
CA LEU A 454 -15.95 13.12 3.45
C LEU A 454 -15.99 13.32 1.92
N ALA A 455 -17.13 13.75 1.39
CA ALA A 455 -17.28 14.05 -0.04
C ALA A 455 -16.42 15.24 -0.53
N ARG A 456 -16.13 16.21 0.35
CA ARG A 456 -15.21 17.33 0.04
C ARG A 456 -13.74 16.89 0.11
N SER A 457 -13.38 16.12 1.13
CA SER A 457 -12.01 15.61 1.30
C SER A 457 -11.58 14.59 0.23
N ALA A 458 -12.53 13.87 -0.38
CA ALA A 458 -12.25 13.00 -1.53
C ALA A 458 -11.72 13.75 -2.78
N LYS A 459 -11.79 15.09 -2.81
CA LYS A 459 -11.22 15.96 -3.86
C LYS A 459 -9.90 16.64 -3.45
N GLN A 460 -9.38 16.36 -2.26
CA GLN A 460 -8.18 16.98 -1.73
C GLN A 460 -6.97 16.05 -1.93
N ASN A 461 -5.87 16.59 -2.45
CA ASN A 461 -4.63 15.83 -2.66
C ASN A 461 -4.09 15.30 -1.33
N TYR A 462 -3.60 14.06 -1.35
CA TYR A 462 -3.04 13.36 -0.19
C TYR A 462 -1.96 14.19 0.53
N ALA A 463 -1.11 14.89 -0.23
CA ALA A 463 -0.08 15.79 0.29
C ALA A 463 -0.63 16.90 1.21
N THR A 464 -1.87 17.33 1.02
CA THR A 464 -2.50 18.34 1.89
C THR A 464 -2.92 17.73 3.23
N ALA A 465 -3.41 16.48 3.24
CA ALA A 465 -3.85 15.79 4.44
C ALA A 465 -2.69 15.50 5.42
N THR A 466 -1.51 15.12 4.92
CA THR A 466 -0.34 14.89 5.79
C THR A 466 0.21 16.18 6.42
N LEU A 467 0.16 17.29 5.68
CA LEU A 467 0.60 18.59 6.17
C LEU A 467 -0.37 19.07 7.26
N ASP A 468 -1.67 18.84 7.08
CA ASP A 468 -2.70 19.14 8.08
C ASP A 468 -2.53 18.31 9.37
N GLU A 469 -2.12 17.04 9.27
CA GLU A 469 -1.80 16.22 10.45
C GLU A 469 -0.55 16.68 11.20
N THR A 470 0.54 17.00 10.47
CA THR A 470 1.75 17.57 11.09
C THR A 470 1.43 18.89 11.76
N LYS A 471 0.66 19.74 11.08
CA LYS A 471 0.20 21.02 11.61
C LYS A 471 -0.61 20.82 12.89
N ALA A 472 -1.57 19.90 12.89
CA ALA A 472 -2.41 19.64 14.07
C ALA A 472 -1.60 19.16 15.28
N LEU A 473 -0.66 18.23 15.11
CA LEU A 473 0.23 17.77 16.19
C LEU A 473 1.16 18.89 16.69
N PHE A 474 1.71 19.68 15.76
CA PHE A 474 2.57 20.82 16.10
C PHE A 474 1.82 21.92 16.86
N GLU A 475 0.63 22.30 16.40
CA GLU A 475 -0.26 23.25 17.08
C GLU A 475 -0.77 22.72 18.43
N SER A 476 -0.77 21.39 18.61
CA SER A 476 -1.09 20.72 19.88
C SER A 476 0.10 20.67 20.85
N GLY A 477 1.25 21.26 20.48
CA GLY A 477 2.41 21.44 21.36
C GLY A 477 3.40 20.28 21.39
N TYR A 478 3.32 19.34 20.45
CA TYR A 478 4.30 18.26 20.34
C TYR A 478 5.64 18.77 19.77
N GLU A 479 6.76 18.27 20.29
CA GLU A 479 8.08 18.58 19.74
C GLU A 479 8.32 17.80 18.44
N ILE A 480 9.22 18.30 17.58
CA ILE A 480 9.53 17.69 16.27
C ILE A 480 9.88 16.20 16.39
N GLN A 481 10.63 15.82 17.43
CA GLN A 481 11.01 14.43 17.67
C GLN A 481 9.80 13.57 18.04
N ASP A 482 8.90 14.10 18.88
CA ASP A 482 7.68 13.41 19.28
C ASP A 482 6.71 13.28 18.10
N ILE A 483 6.58 14.31 17.26
CA ILE A 483 5.78 14.24 16.02
C ILE A 483 6.36 13.19 15.08
N ALA A 484 7.69 13.13 14.94
CA ALA A 484 8.34 12.14 14.08
C ALA A 484 8.06 10.71 14.56
N VAL A 485 8.21 10.45 15.87
CA VAL A 485 7.89 9.14 16.47
C VAL A 485 6.40 8.81 16.37
N GLU A 486 5.52 9.77 16.68
CA GLU A 486 4.07 9.62 16.66
C GLU A 486 3.52 9.33 15.25
N ARG A 487 4.10 9.99 14.23
CA ARG A 487 3.71 9.81 12.83
C ARG A 487 4.46 8.67 12.12
N GLY A 488 5.45 8.05 12.77
CA GLY A 488 6.32 7.05 12.14
C GLY A 488 7.16 7.63 11.00
N LEU A 489 7.52 8.91 11.09
CA LEU A 489 8.33 9.66 10.12
C LEU A 489 9.69 10.01 10.73
N THR A 490 10.61 10.55 9.91
CA THR A 490 11.89 11.04 10.41
C THR A 490 11.77 12.50 10.88
N PRO A 491 12.58 12.96 11.87
CA PRO A 491 12.63 14.37 12.26
C PRO A 491 12.89 15.32 11.09
N ALA A 492 13.72 14.90 10.13
CA ALA A 492 13.97 15.63 8.88
C ALA A 492 12.68 15.86 8.07
N THR A 493 11.81 14.85 7.97
CA THR A 493 10.52 14.95 7.27
C THR A 493 9.60 15.96 7.95
N ILE A 494 9.54 15.94 9.29
CA ILE A 494 8.74 16.90 10.06
C ILE A 494 9.28 18.33 9.89
N ILE A 495 10.59 18.53 9.90
CA ILE A 495 11.20 19.86 9.65
C ILE A 495 10.82 20.36 8.25
N ASN A 496 10.84 19.51 7.23
CA ASN A 496 10.42 19.86 5.88
C ASN A 496 8.92 20.22 5.82
N HIS A 497 8.06 19.47 6.52
CA HIS A 497 6.64 19.81 6.64
C HIS A 497 6.43 21.18 7.28
N LEU A 498 7.12 21.47 8.39
CA LEU A 498 7.02 22.77 9.06
C LEU A 498 7.54 23.91 8.17
N ALA A 499 8.64 23.72 7.45
CA ALA A 499 9.15 24.69 6.49
C ALA A 499 8.14 25.01 5.38
N ARG A 500 7.47 23.97 4.87
CA ARG A 500 6.45 24.11 3.83
C ARG A 500 5.16 24.74 4.36
N LEU A 501 4.70 24.33 5.54
CA LEU A 501 3.55 24.93 6.24
C LEU A 501 3.78 26.41 6.57
N HIS A 502 5.00 26.77 6.98
CA HIS A 502 5.38 28.16 7.21
C HIS A 502 5.34 28.97 5.92
N ARG A 503 5.93 28.46 4.83
CA ARG A 503 6.00 29.15 3.52
C ARG A 503 4.65 29.26 2.81
N GLU A 504 3.87 28.19 2.81
CA GLU A 504 2.64 28.06 2.03
C GLU A 504 1.39 28.45 2.82
N GLN A 505 1.36 28.19 4.14
CA GLN A 505 0.18 28.39 4.98
C GLN A 505 0.39 29.41 6.12
N GLY A 506 1.58 30.00 6.25
CA GLY A 506 1.88 30.99 7.29
C GLY A 506 1.84 30.43 8.71
N LEU A 507 2.09 29.13 8.90
CA LEU A 507 2.15 28.53 10.23
C LEU A 507 3.25 29.20 11.07
N ASP A 508 2.94 29.58 12.31
CA ASP A 508 3.93 30.09 13.26
C ASP A 508 4.79 28.94 13.78
N ILE A 509 6.08 28.95 13.41
CA ILE A 509 7.06 27.95 13.81
C ILE A 509 7.99 28.44 14.93
N SER A 510 7.71 29.61 15.54
CA SER A 510 8.56 30.21 16.60
C SER A 510 8.87 29.26 17.76
N VAL A 511 7.90 28.40 18.11
CA VAL A 511 8.02 27.39 19.18
C VAL A 511 9.06 26.31 18.85
N ALA A 512 9.34 26.06 17.57
CA ALA A 512 10.36 25.11 17.11
C ALA A 512 11.77 25.74 17.02
N SER A 513 11.97 26.96 17.51
CA SER A 513 13.26 27.64 17.45
C SER A 513 14.35 26.84 18.19
N PRO A 514 15.51 26.57 17.56
CA PRO A 514 16.63 25.88 18.22
C PRO A 514 17.42 26.79 19.19
N GLY A 515 16.90 27.99 19.49
CA GLY A 515 17.52 28.99 20.36
C GLY A 515 18.34 30.04 19.60
N GLU A 516 18.39 31.27 20.13
CA GLU A 516 19.06 32.41 19.47
C GLU A 516 20.56 32.17 19.25
N GLU A 517 21.23 31.47 20.17
CA GLU A 517 22.66 31.18 20.06
C GLU A 517 22.98 30.30 18.83
N VAL A 518 22.15 29.27 18.59
CA VAL A 518 22.25 28.38 17.44
C VAL A 518 21.93 29.13 16.15
N ILE A 519 20.85 29.91 16.14
CA ILE A 519 20.44 30.70 14.98
C ILE A 519 21.53 31.71 14.62
N GLU A 520 22.08 32.43 15.60
CA GLU A 520 23.11 33.44 15.34
C GLU A 520 24.44 32.83 14.89
N GLN A 521 24.79 31.65 15.41
CA GLN A 521 25.95 30.91 14.94
C GLN A 521 25.79 30.49 13.48
N VAL A 522 24.64 29.89 13.12
CA VAL A 522 24.32 29.49 11.75
C VAL A 522 24.25 30.72 10.83
N ARG A 523 23.63 31.83 11.27
CA ARG A 523 23.56 33.11 10.53
C ARG A 523 24.95 33.68 10.24
N LYS A 524 25.86 33.70 11.22
CA LYS A 524 27.24 34.17 11.03
C LYS A 524 28.01 33.31 10.05
N ILE A 525 27.86 31.98 10.14
CA ILE A 525 28.47 31.03 9.22
C ILE A 525 27.91 31.22 7.80
N TYR A 526 26.59 31.31 7.67
CA TYR A 526 25.88 31.55 6.42
C TYR A 526 26.33 32.85 5.75
N LYS A 527 26.36 33.98 6.48
CA LYS A 527 26.88 35.27 5.96
C LYS A 527 28.35 35.20 5.57
N ARG A 528 29.18 34.47 6.33
CA ARG A 528 30.62 34.31 6.03
C ARG A 528 30.84 33.48 4.77
N LEU A 529 30.08 32.39 4.60
CA LEU A 529 30.13 31.54 3.40
C LEU A 529 29.56 32.28 2.18
N SER A 530 28.47 33.03 2.36
CA SER A 530 27.86 33.90 1.35
C SER A 530 28.86 34.91 0.77
N LYS A 531 29.67 35.55 1.64
CA LYS A 531 30.69 36.53 1.25
C LYS A 531 31.91 35.94 0.56
N ARG A 532 32.24 34.67 0.80
CA ARG A 532 33.44 34.03 0.24
C ARG A 532 33.24 33.57 -1.21
N GLN A 533 31.99 33.38 -1.67
CA GLN A 533 31.64 32.99 -3.05
C GLN A 533 32.47 31.82 -3.62
N SER A 534 32.96 30.93 -2.77
CA SER A 534 33.68 29.73 -3.21
C SER A 534 32.72 28.79 -3.95
N PRO A 535 32.93 28.47 -5.24
CA PRO A 535 31.99 27.68 -6.03
C PRO A 535 31.62 26.34 -5.39
N GLU A 536 32.54 25.71 -4.66
CA GLU A 536 32.26 24.45 -3.94
C GLU A 536 31.16 24.55 -2.87
N ASN A 537 30.95 25.73 -2.28
CA ASN A 537 30.03 25.97 -1.18
C ASN A 537 28.62 26.34 -1.63
N PHE A 538 28.40 26.57 -2.93
CA PHE A 538 27.11 26.97 -3.48
C PHE A 538 26.54 25.91 -4.42
N SER A 539 25.23 25.77 -4.43
CA SER A 539 24.44 24.99 -5.39
C SER A 539 24.27 25.78 -6.70
N GLU A 540 23.81 25.13 -7.77
CA GLU A 540 23.63 25.77 -9.09
C GLU A 540 22.58 26.90 -9.09
N ASP A 541 21.66 26.90 -8.12
CA ASP A 541 20.67 27.95 -7.89
C ASP A 541 21.19 29.13 -7.01
N GLY A 542 22.48 29.11 -6.65
CA GLY A 542 23.15 30.20 -5.93
C GLY A 542 22.96 30.20 -4.41
N LYS A 543 22.42 29.12 -3.81
CA LYS A 543 22.28 28.96 -2.35
C LYS A 543 23.50 28.27 -1.75
N ILE A 544 23.70 28.40 -0.43
CA ILE A 544 24.83 27.79 0.28
C ILE A 544 24.45 26.37 0.72
N LYS A 545 25.28 25.39 0.39
CA LYS A 545 25.09 23.98 0.77
C LYS A 545 25.10 23.80 2.30
N LEU A 546 24.30 22.86 2.80
CA LEU A 546 24.19 22.53 4.23
C LEU A 546 25.50 22.02 4.84
N ARG A 547 26.23 21.15 4.14
CA ARG A 547 27.46 20.52 4.63
C ARG A 547 28.55 21.53 5.04
N PRO A 548 28.90 22.55 4.22
CA PRO A 548 29.79 23.63 4.62
C PRO A 548 29.38 24.38 5.89
N ILE A 549 28.07 24.51 6.14
CA ILE A 549 27.54 25.17 7.34
C ILE A 549 27.74 24.26 8.56
N VAL A 550 27.36 22.98 8.44
CA VAL A 550 27.55 21.96 9.49
C VAL A 550 29.02 21.81 9.87
N GLU A 551 29.92 21.68 8.90
CA GLU A 551 31.37 21.54 9.14
C GLU A 551 31.98 22.79 9.80
N ALA A 552 31.35 23.95 9.64
CA ALA A 552 31.79 25.23 10.21
C ALA A 552 31.22 25.53 11.61
N THR A 553 30.30 24.72 12.13
CA THR A 553 29.73 24.88 13.48
C THR A 553 30.69 24.38 14.56
N SER A 554 30.67 25.01 15.74
CA SER A 554 31.50 24.65 16.89
C SER A 554 30.72 24.88 18.20
N PRO A 555 30.35 23.83 18.95
CA PRO A 555 30.53 22.41 18.64
C PRO A 555 29.81 22.00 17.34
N ARG A 556 30.26 20.90 16.71
CA ARG A 556 29.68 20.43 15.45
C ARG A 556 28.21 20.04 15.66
N MET A 557 27.31 20.73 14.97
CA MET A 557 25.87 20.48 15.01
C MET A 557 25.47 19.33 14.09
N GLY A 558 24.33 18.70 14.37
CA GLY A 558 23.69 17.74 13.45
C GLY A 558 23.03 18.44 12.26
N TYR A 559 22.80 17.70 11.17
CA TYR A 559 22.15 18.22 9.96
C TYR A 559 20.74 18.78 10.24
N ASP A 560 19.95 18.09 11.06
CA ASP A 560 18.57 18.52 11.39
C ASP A 560 18.55 19.82 12.20
N GLN A 561 19.52 20.01 13.10
CA GLN A 561 19.65 21.22 13.90
C GLN A 561 20.01 22.43 13.03
N VAL A 562 20.91 22.25 12.05
CA VAL A 562 21.24 23.29 11.08
C VAL A 562 20.07 23.57 10.13
N ARG A 563 19.38 22.53 9.65
CA ARG A 563 18.20 22.65 8.77
C ARG A 563 17.08 23.43 9.45
N LEU A 564 16.81 23.15 10.72
CA LEU A 564 15.84 23.87 11.54
C LEU A 564 16.28 25.32 11.78
N ALA A 565 17.55 25.57 12.12
CA ALA A 565 18.07 26.92 12.34
C ALA A 565 17.96 27.80 11.09
N LEU A 566 18.19 27.24 9.90
CA LEU A 566 18.07 27.95 8.63
C LEU A 566 16.66 28.44 8.33
N LEU A 567 15.61 27.85 8.92
CA LEU A 567 14.25 28.38 8.80
C LEU A 567 14.08 29.77 9.46
N PHE A 568 15.00 30.15 10.35
CA PHE A 568 14.99 31.41 11.10
C PHE A 568 16.13 32.37 10.69
N VAL A 569 16.88 32.01 9.65
CA VAL A 569 17.96 32.83 9.10
C VAL A 569 17.45 33.52 7.83
N GLU A 570 17.19 34.81 7.93
CA GLU A 570 16.90 35.70 6.79
C GLU A 570 18.13 35.96 5.91
#